data_AF-A0A8T4BXK0-F1
#
_entry.id   AF-A0A8T4BXK0-F1
#
_cell.length_a   1.000
_cell.length_b   1.000
_cell.length_c   1.000
_cell.angle_alpha   90.00
_cell.angle_beta   90.00
_cell.angle_gamma   90.00
#
_symmetry.space_group_name_H-M   'P 1'
#
loop_
_entity.id
_entity.type
_entity.pdbx_description
1 polymer ?
#
loop_
_entity_poly.entity_id
_entity_poly.type
_entity_poly.pdbx_seq_one_letter_code
_entity_poly.pdbx_strand_id
1 'polypeptide(L)'
;MAFDGDYWHALDKQSAENLEISPKDIGISMGAGDVLEGMKSAINMGAGSVELGFIGTAKGSLGQGNTTPEMFGTDKREAIRQMAKVNDVNVTTHASIGIGNLSGLGQRGFERQAQQNTLSEIQRTVDFAADATQGGSVTVHTAEFPRTVAEKFKDFKLFEEEEKRAPIYLVDEVTGNIIQAITRDTKLPVITKKDEEGGPVVDIETGKVEFEMMNFDDFRKWKVETGEGADWDDETAAQEFYKEQLNQRKEQLDFERRRWSNEMRKISEDVEHLESVQDSVHKQAETDPKAAKYNAMRYAEQFRGAVPPPGSPKYQDFLADPIKFLDKAVDDAKYQKNYYRDAAVSYAKQEESLNEEMSRVKPISEIGKARTSETLAKAAMYAWDKERSQDLEKPLFIAPENIFPETGYGSHPEELREMVLSGRKEMVKLLEQRGVSGSEAERVAQDHIKATFDVGHAYTWKKFFQAEPGETAAQTEKRFNKWMMKEVDKLNEAGIIGHVHLSDNFGYFDEHLTPGTGSAPLKEFVEKMRKAGHMDPMVAEGGAQSKEEYYQAMTGGWKHLASSPVYRTSRWTDIEDSYFGRTGSSTYMVGKYVPSQEYMGTEKGAPFWSGLGLE
;
A
#
# COMPACT_ATOMS: atom_id res chain seq x y z
N MET A 1 51.17 46.89 -27.47
CA MET A 1 50.40 45.64 -27.28
C MET A 1 49.49 45.88 -26.10
N ALA A 2 48.18 45.90 -26.30
CA ALA A 2 47.24 45.91 -25.19
C ALA A 2 47.31 44.53 -24.53
N PHE A 3 47.63 44.48 -23.24
CA PHE A 3 47.54 43.27 -22.47
C PHE A 3 46.05 42.99 -22.24
N ASP A 4 45.49 42.12 -23.09
CA ASP A 4 44.16 41.53 -22.91
C ASP A 4 44.30 40.38 -21.91
N GLY A 5 44.57 40.75 -20.66
CA GLY A 5 44.62 39.83 -19.52
C GLY A 5 43.29 39.89 -18.79
N ASP A 6 42.26 39.26 -19.35
CA ASP A 6 41.02 39.02 -18.60
C ASP A 6 41.36 38.18 -17.36
N TYR A 7 41.13 38.79 -16.19
CA TYR A 7 41.34 38.20 -14.88
C TYR A 7 40.14 37.31 -14.57
N TRP A 8 40.13 36.06 -15.06
CA TRP A 8 38.98 35.17 -14.97
C TRP A 8 38.85 34.53 -13.57
N HIS A 9 38.10 35.15 -12.65
CA HIS A 9 37.66 34.47 -11.43
C HIS A 9 36.44 33.58 -11.70
N ALA A 10 36.34 32.42 -11.04
CA ALA A 10 35.17 31.54 -11.18
C ALA A 10 33.87 32.17 -10.64
N LEU A 11 33.96 33.19 -9.78
CA LEU A 11 32.84 34.00 -9.29
C LEU A 11 32.43 35.14 -10.24
N ASP A 12 33.28 35.52 -11.19
CA ASP A 12 32.96 36.49 -12.25
C ASP A 12 32.24 35.83 -13.43
N LYS A 13 32.10 34.49 -13.40
CA LYS A 13 31.22 33.78 -14.32
C LYS A 13 29.81 34.29 -14.13
N GLN A 14 29.15 34.66 -15.23
CA GLN A 14 27.74 34.97 -15.21
C GLN A 14 26.98 33.87 -14.47
N SER A 15 26.03 34.28 -13.62
CA SER A 15 25.06 33.37 -13.03
C SER A 15 24.49 32.48 -14.12
N ALA A 16 24.38 31.18 -13.86
CA ALA A 16 23.69 30.31 -14.80
C ALA A 16 22.23 30.77 -14.88
N GLU A 17 21.60 30.55 -16.04
CA GLU A 17 20.15 30.68 -16.22
C GLU A 17 19.43 29.56 -15.44
N ASN A 18 19.61 29.55 -14.12
CA ASN A 18 19.19 28.54 -13.16
C ASN A 18 18.44 29.21 -12.00
N LEU A 19 18.09 28.45 -10.97
CA LEU A 19 17.20 28.90 -9.89
C LEU A 19 17.97 29.67 -8.81
N GLU A 20 17.37 30.73 -8.27
CA GLU A 20 17.91 31.43 -7.10
C GLU A 20 17.71 30.61 -5.81
N ILE A 21 18.47 29.52 -5.67
CA ILE A 21 18.49 28.67 -4.47
C ILE A 21 19.75 28.95 -3.65
N SER A 22 19.58 28.82 -2.34
CA SER A 22 20.60 28.94 -1.30
C SER A 22 20.78 27.60 -0.59
N PRO A 23 21.80 27.45 0.28
CA PRO A 23 21.98 26.25 1.10
C PRO A 23 20.82 25.95 2.05
N LYS A 24 19.95 26.93 2.31
CA LYS A 24 18.74 26.74 3.13
C LYS A 24 17.59 26.10 2.35
N ASP A 25 17.64 26.11 1.01
CA ASP A 25 16.55 25.62 0.16
C ASP A 25 16.65 24.14 -0.18
N ILE A 26 17.86 23.56 -0.15
CA ILE A 26 18.09 22.13 -0.42
C ILE A 26 18.87 21.54 0.75
N GLY A 27 18.24 20.60 1.45
CA GLY A 27 18.81 19.78 2.52
C GLY A 27 19.23 18.39 2.06
N ILE A 28 19.47 17.50 3.02
CA ILE A 28 19.88 16.11 2.78
C ILE A 28 19.17 15.12 3.72
N SER A 29 18.78 13.96 3.22
CA SER A 29 18.27 12.85 4.04
C SER A 29 19.43 12.06 4.67
N MET A 30 19.33 11.61 5.91
CA MET A 30 20.32 10.74 6.57
C MET A 30 19.62 9.53 7.18
N GLY A 31 19.45 8.45 6.39
CA GLY A 31 18.66 7.29 6.80
C GLY A 31 19.45 6.11 7.40
N ALA A 32 20.72 5.93 7.05
CA ALA A 32 21.51 4.77 7.44
C ALA A 32 22.46 5.04 8.61
N GLY A 33 22.39 4.22 9.67
CA GLY A 33 23.32 4.27 10.80
C GLY A 33 22.89 5.21 11.93
N ASP A 34 23.84 5.71 12.73
CA ASP A 34 23.56 6.60 13.86
C ASP A 34 23.14 8.00 13.34
N VAL A 35 21.88 8.37 13.55
CA VAL A 35 21.30 9.60 13.00
C VAL A 35 21.94 10.87 13.57
N LEU A 36 22.48 10.84 14.80
CA LEU A 36 23.19 11.98 15.38
C LEU A 36 24.55 12.18 14.71
N GLU A 37 25.26 11.09 14.39
CA GLU A 37 26.50 11.17 13.61
C GLU A 37 26.22 11.61 12.18
N GLY A 38 25.16 11.08 11.57
CA GLY A 38 24.71 11.50 10.24
C GLY A 38 24.40 13.00 10.18
N MET A 39 23.65 13.50 11.16
CA MET A 39 23.35 14.93 11.28
C MET A 39 24.61 15.78 11.44
N LYS A 40 25.55 15.39 12.32
CA LYS A 40 26.83 16.10 12.48
C LYS A 40 27.59 16.17 11.16
N SER A 41 27.63 15.06 10.42
CA SER A 41 28.28 14.99 9.12
C SER A 41 27.63 15.96 8.13
N ALA A 42 26.30 15.92 8.01
CA ALA A 42 25.56 16.80 7.12
C ALA A 42 25.77 18.29 7.44
N ILE A 43 25.74 18.67 8.72
CA ILE A 43 25.98 20.05 9.16
C ILE A 43 27.40 20.50 8.80
N ASN A 44 28.42 19.66 9.05
CA ASN A 44 29.80 19.96 8.67
C ASN A 44 29.99 20.10 7.15
N MET A 45 29.12 19.44 6.36
CA MET A 45 29.08 19.55 4.90
C MET A 45 28.26 20.76 4.41
N GLY A 46 27.69 21.55 5.33
CA GLY A 46 26.98 22.80 5.05
C GLY A 46 25.47 22.67 4.90
N ALA A 47 24.86 21.55 5.29
CA ALA A 47 23.42 21.36 5.19
C ALA A 47 22.65 22.34 6.10
N GLY A 48 21.75 23.13 5.52
CA GLY A 48 20.80 23.97 6.27
C GLY A 48 19.53 23.23 6.69
N SER A 49 19.30 22.02 6.17
CA SER A 49 18.19 21.14 6.54
C SER A 49 18.62 19.68 6.45
N VAL A 50 18.21 18.87 7.42
CA VAL A 50 18.53 17.44 7.49
C VAL A 50 17.29 16.64 7.84
N GLU A 51 16.94 15.65 7.01
CA GLU A 51 15.94 14.66 7.39
C GLU A 51 16.61 13.47 8.07
N LEU A 52 16.14 13.06 9.25
CA LEU A 52 16.67 11.92 9.98
C LEU A 52 15.81 10.70 9.72
N GLY A 53 16.37 9.69 9.08
CA GLY A 53 15.67 8.47 8.73
C GLY A 53 16.08 7.26 9.55
N PHE A 54 15.28 6.21 9.45
CA PHE A 54 15.52 4.92 10.08
C PHE A 54 15.38 3.80 9.05
N ILE A 55 16.08 2.68 9.27
CA ILE A 55 15.99 1.50 8.39
C ILE A 55 15.29 0.34 9.11
N GLY A 56 15.39 0.28 10.44
CA GLY A 56 14.92 -0.86 11.21
C GLY A 56 13.50 -0.77 11.72
N THR A 57 12.89 -1.94 11.85
CA THR A 57 11.62 -2.14 12.56
C THR A 57 11.82 -2.98 13.82
N ALA A 58 10.85 -2.92 14.73
CA ALA A 58 10.92 -3.62 16.01
C ALA A 58 12.22 -3.30 16.79
N LYS A 59 12.99 -4.32 17.17
CA LYS A 59 14.25 -4.15 17.92
C LYS A 59 15.38 -3.75 16.98
N GLY A 60 15.90 -2.53 17.17
CA GLY A 60 17.03 -2.02 16.40
C GLY A 60 18.40 -2.59 16.81
N SER A 61 19.38 -2.38 15.93
CA SER A 61 20.78 -2.77 16.09
C SER A 61 21.71 -1.75 15.40
N LEU A 62 22.44 -0.96 16.19
CA LEU A 62 23.35 0.08 15.69
C LEU A 62 24.54 -0.54 14.94
N GLY A 63 25.10 -1.62 15.47
CA GLY A 63 26.24 -2.31 14.85
C GLY A 63 25.93 -2.95 13.50
N GLN A 64 24.64 -3.18 13.19
CA GLN A 64 24.19 -3.72 11.90
C GLN A 64 23.52 -2.64 11.02
N GLY A 65 23.51 -1.38 11.44
CA GLY A 65 22.85 -0.28 10.71
C GLY A 65 21.32 -0.33 10.72
N ASN A 66 20.72 -1.26 11.48
CA ASN A 66 19.27 -1.43 11.61
C ASN A 66 18.73 -0.49 12.69
N THR A 67 18.82 0.82 12.48
CA THR A 67 18.50 1.82 13.50
C THR A 67 17.00 2.07 13.62
N THR A 68 16.55 2.34 14.83
CA THR A 68 15.14 2.65 15.15
C THR A 68 15.04 3.88 16.05
N PRO A 69 13.89 4.59 16.06
CA PRO A 69 13.72 5.82 16.85
C PRO A 69 14.05 5.67 18.34
N GLU A 70 13.66 4.55 18.95
CA GLU A 70 13.83 4.30 20.40
C GLU A 70 15.27 3.94 20.80
N MET A 71 16.17 3.70 19.84
CA MET A 71 17.60 3.52 20.16
C MET A 71 18.28 4.81 20.61
N PHE A 72 17.68 5.94 20.28
CA PHE A 72 18.17 7.27 20.62
C PHE A 72 17.44 7.73 21.87
N GLY A 73 18.05 7.49 23.03
CA GLY A 73 17.51 7.94 24.32
C GLY A 73 17.51 9.47 24.47
N THR A 74 16.99 9.94 25.60
CA THR A 74 16.77 11.37 25.90
C THR A 74 18.01 12.23 25.64
N ASP A 75 19.20 11.82 26.09
CA ASP A 75 20.43 12.60 25.91
C ASP A 75 20.82 12.77 24.44
N LYS A 76 20.61 11.73 23.61
CA LYS A 76 20.90 11.82 22.17
C LYS A 76 19.88 12.72 21.46
N ARG A 77 18.59 12.63 21.82
CA ARG A 77 17.54 13.51 21.28
C ARG A 77 17.77 14.97 21.66
N GLU A 78 18.19 15.23 22.90
CA GLU A 78 18.62 16.55 23.34
C GLU A 78 19.80 17.06 22.52
N ALA A 79 20.81 16.23 22.30
CA ALA A 79 21.97 16.60 21.51
C ALA A 79 21.61 16.95 20.06
N ILE A 80 20.69 16.19 19.45
CA ILE A 80 20.13 16.49 18.12
C ILE A 80 19.47 17.87 18.13
N ARG A 81 18.56 18.11 19.08
CA ARG A 81 17.83 19.37 19.21
C ARG A 81 18.75 20.58 19.41
N GLN A 82 19.69 20.48 20.35
CA GLN A 82 20.64 21.57 20.61
C GLN A 82 21.56 21.81 19.41
N MET A 83 21.97 20.75 18.71
CA MET A 83 22.78 20.88 17.52
C MET A 83 22.02 21.55 16.38
N ALA A 84 20.75 21.19 16.16
CA ALA A 84 19.89 21.88 15.20
C ALA A 84 19.80 23.37 15.52
N LYS A 85 19.50 23.69 16.78
CA LYS A 85 19.31 25.07 17.27
C LYS A 85 20.56 25.92 17.17
N VAL A 86 21.73 25.39 17.56
CA VAL A 86 23.00 26.12 17.53
C VAL A 86 23.45 26.42 16.10
N ASN A 87 23.13 25.53 15.15
CA ASN A 87 23.55 25.67 13.75
C ASN A 87 22.47 26.29 12.85
N ASP A 88 21.29 26.64 13.39
CA ASP A 88 20.14 27.13 12.60
C ASP A 88 19.74 26.14 11.48
N VAL A 89 19.67 24.85 11.82
CA VAL A 89 19.39 23.75 10.88
C VAL A 89 17.97 23.23 11.08
N ASN A 90 17.20 23.18 10.00
CA ASN A 90 15.89 22.54 10.03
C ASN A 90 16.04 21.01 10.09
N VAL A 91 15.23 20.35 10.91
CA VAL A 91 15.24 18.89 11.02
C VAL A 91 13.84 18.33 10.83
N THR A 92 13.73 17.32 9.98
CA THR A 92 12.52 16.51 9.74
C THR A 92 12.83 15.04 9.99
N THR A 93 11.82 14.18 9.97
CA THR A 93 11.99 12.76 10.28
C THR A 93 11.38 11.88 9.19
N HIS A 94 12.12 10.85 8.79
CA HIS A 94 11.61 9.76 7.97
C HIS A 94 11.38 8.53 8.85
N ALA A 95 10.18 7.97 8.83
CA ALA A 95 9.91 6.70 9.51
C ALA A 95 10.76 5.57 8.91
N SER A 96 10.81 4.43 9.59
CA SER A 96 11.62 3.33 9.07
C SER A 96 11.16 2.91 7.66
N ILE A 97 12.07 2.90 6.68
CA ILE A 97 11.75 2.44 5.31
C ILE A 97 11.31 0.96 5.27
N GLY A 98 11.64 0.19 6.31
CA GLY A 98 11.22 -1.20 6.48
C GLY A 98 9.84 -1.39 7.13
N ILE A 99 9.08 -0.33 7.44
CA ILE A 99 7.71 -0.49 7.95
C ILE A 99 6.80 -1.11 6.88
N GLY A 100 5.80 -1.86 7.31
CA GLY A 100 4.76 -2.36 6.41
C GLY A 100 3.85 -1.23 5.91
N ASN A 101 2.98 -1.55 4.96
CA ASN A 101 1.97 -0.63 4.47
C ASN A 101 0.92 -0.23 5.54
N LEU A 102 0.23 0.88 5.32
CA LEU A 102 -0.72 1.44 6.28
C LEU A 102 -2.01 0.62 6.38
N SER A 103 -2.38 -0.10 5.33
CA SER A 103 -3.58 -0.95 5.26
C SER A 103 -3.45 -2.25 6.07
N GLY A 104 -2.21 -2.66 6.40
CA GLY A 104 -1.89 -3.92 7.05
C GLY A 104 -1.96 -5.13 6.11
N LEU A 105 -1.80 -4.95 4.80
CA LEU A 105 -1.76 -6.03 3.84
C LEU A 105 -0.51 -6.91 4.07
N GLY A 106 -0.75 -8.18 4.36
CA GLY A 106 0.25 -9.26 4.42
C GLY A 106 0.06 -10.27 3.28
N GLN A 107 0.67 -11.44 3.40
CA GLN A 107 0.63 -12.46 2.34
C GLN A 107 -0.76 -13.06 2.10
N ARG A 108 -1.60 -13.16 3.13
CA ARG A 108 -2.93 -13.78 3.03
C ARG A 108 -4.05 -12.75 2.81
N GLY A 109 -3.76 -11.47 3.00
CA GLY A 109 -4.75 -10.40 3.02
C GLY A 109 -4.46 -9.39 4.13
N PHE A 110 -5.45 -8.61 4.53
CA PHE A 110 -5.28 -7.53 5.49
C PHE A 110 -5.34 -8.03 6.94
N GLU A 111 -4.25 -7.87 7.68
CA GLU A 111 -4.10 -8.32 9.06
C GLU A 111 -4.13 -7.14 10.04
N ARG A 112 -5.06 -7.16 11.00
CA ARG A 112 -5.16 -6.10 12.03
C ARG A 112 -3.90 -5.97 12.88
N GLN A 113 -3.21 -7.08 13.14
CA GLN A 113 -1.95 -7.05 13.89
C GLN A 113 -0.85 -6.35 13.08
N ALA A 114 -0.73 -6.62 11.77
CA ALA A 114 0.23 -5.94 10.91
C ALA A 114 -0.06 -4.44 10.84
N GLN A 115 -1.32 -4.05 10.66
CA GLN A 115 -1.77 -2.66 10.68
C GLN A 115 -1.39 -1.96 12.01
N GLN A 116 -1.63 -2.61 13.15
CA GLN A 116 -1.30 -2.08 14.47
C GLN A 116 0.21 -1.97 14.69
N ASN A 117 1.00 -2.91 14.17
CA ASN A 117 2.45 -2.85 14.22
C ASN A 117 2.96 -1.64 13.43
N THR A 118 2.48 -1.44 12.19
CA THR A 118 2.82 -0.25 11.38
C THR A 118 2.44 1.04 12.10
N LEU A 119 1.25 1.13 12.68
CA LEU A 119 0.83 2.30 13.44
C LEU A 119 1.78 2.58 14.63
N SER A 120 2.17 1.53 15.36
CA SER A 120 3.08 1.67 16.52
C SER A 120 4.48 2.14 16.09
N GLU A 121 4.95 1.65 14.94
CA GLU A 121 6.22 2.07 14.31
C GLU A 121 6.21 3.55 13.88
N ILE A 122 5.06 4.04 13.39
CA ILE A 122 4.87 5.46 13.09
C ILE A 122 4.81 6.27 14.39
N GLN A 123 4.07 5.82 15.40
CA GLN A 123 3.93 6.51 16.69
C GLN A 123 5.26 6.70 17.41
N ARG A 124 6.14 5.69 17.43
CA ARG A 124 7.48 5.86 18.02
C ARG A 124 8.38 6.83 17.22
N THR A 125 8.12 6.96 15.92
CA THR A 125 8.80 7.96 15.06
C THR A 125 8.27 9.36 15.37
N VAL A 126 6.94 9.51 15.55
CA VAL A 126 6.32 10.75 16.03
C VAL A 126 6.89 11.17 17.39
N ASP A 127 7.08 10.23 18.31
CA ASP A 127 7.72 10.52 19.59
C ASP A 127 9.15 11.02 19.43
N PHE A 128 9.93 10.45 18.50
CA PHE A 128 11.26 10.96 18.16
C PHE A 128 11.23 12.35 17.57
N ALA A 129 10.35 12.62 16.61
CA ALA A 129 10.22 13.93 15.99
C ALA A 129 9.79 15.00 17.02
N ALA A 130 8.81 14.70 17.88
CA ALA A 130 8.38 15.61 18.94
C ALA A 130 9.56 16.01 19.85
N ASP A 131 10.32 15.03 20.32
CA ASP A 131 11.41 15.26 21.28
C ASP A 131 12.66 15.90 20.63
N ALA A 132 13.09 15.39 19.47
CA ALA A 132 14.38 15.69 18.86
C ALA A 132 14.33 16.81 17.81
N THR A 133 13.21 16.94 17.09
CA THR A 133 13.06 17.90 15.97
C THR A 133 12.07 19.03 16.27
N GLN A 134 11.38 18.95 17.42
CA GLN A 134 10.36 19.89 17.88
C GLN A 134 9.23 20.10 16.86
N GLY A 135 8.84 19.03 16.16
CA GLY A 135 7.80 19.03 15.12
C GLY A 135 8.35 18.74 13.72
N GLY A 136 7.54 18.99 12.68
CA GLY A 136 7.90 18.78 11.27
C GLY A 136 7.22 17.56 10.64
N SER A 137 7.65 17.19 9.44
CA SER A 137 7.15 15.99 8.76
C SER A 137 7.66 14.71 9.44
N VAL A 138 6.75 13.73 9.48
CA VAL A 138 7.07 12.31 9.67
C VAL A 138 6.71 11.62 8.36
N THR A 139 7.72 11.43 7.50
CA THR A 139 7.56 10.79 6.20
C THR A 139 7.33 9.28 6.36
N VAL A 140 6.36 8.72 5.64
CA VAL A 140 6.05 7.28 5.61
C VAL A 140 5.84 6.84 4.17
N HIS A 141 6.40 5.71 3.75
CA HIS A 141 6.13 5.21 2.40
C HIS A 141 4.68 4.73 2.26
N THR A 142 4.13 4.88 1.06
CA THR A 142 2.90 4.18 0.64
C THR A 142 3.20 2.71 0.27
N ALA A 143 2.61 2.12 -0.78
CA ALA A 143 2.58 0.67 -1.10
C ALA A 143 1.40 -0.12 -0.51
N GLU A 144 0.17 0.40 -0.62
CA GLU A 144 -0.94 -0.15 0.17
C GLU A 144 -1.41 -1.54 -0.27
N PHE A 145 -1.85 -1.68 -1.52
CA PHE A 145 -2.37 -2.93 -2.06
C PHE A 145 -2.26 -2.97 -3.59
N PRO A 146 -2.18 -4.16 -4.22
CA PRO A 146 -2.11 -4.28 -5.66
C PRO A 146 -3.41 -3.78 -6.32
N ARG A 147 -3.28 -3.19 -7.50
CA ARG A 147 -4.39 -2.74 -8.34
C ARG A 147 -4.06 -2.84 -9.82
N THR A 148 -5.08 -2.72 -10.66
CA THR A 148 -4.94 -2.42 -12.08
C THR A 148 -4.61 -0.93 -12.28
N VAL A 149 -3.60 -0.62 -13.09
CA VAL A 149 -3.23 0.77 -13.44
C VAL A 149 -3.95 1.20 -14.71
N ALA A 150 -3.93 0.37 -15.75
CA ALA A 150 -4.47 0.72 -17.08
C ALA A 150 -5.97 1.06 -17.08
N GLU A 151 -6.72 0.53 -16.12
CA GLU A 151 -8.17 0.78 -16.02
C GLU A 151 -8.47 2.21 -15.59
N LYS A 152 -7.82 2.68 -14.52
CA LYS A 152 -8.00 4.04 -13.99
C LYS A 152 -7.17 5.07 -14.75
N PHE A 153 -5.96 4.68 -15.19
CA PHE A 153 -4.98 5.57 -15.80
C PHE A 153 -4.65 5.09 -17.22
N LYS A 154 -5.51 5.44 -18.19
CA LYS A 154 -5.47 4.94 -19.58
C LYS A 154 -4.17 5.22 -20.33
N ASP A 155 -3.41 6.23 -19.92
CA ASP A 155 -2.12 6.57 -20.50
C ASP A 155 -0.98 5.65 -20.00
N PHE A 156 -1.27 4.74 -19.07
CA PHE A 156 -0.29 3.90 -18.41
C PHE A 156 -0.62 2.41 -18.54
N LYS A 157 0.42 1.58 -18.66
CA LYS A 157 0.33 0.12 -18.54
C LYS A 157 1.54 -0.41 -17.80
N LEU A 158 1.34 -1.17 -16.72
CA LEU A 158 2.42 -1.84 -15.99
C LEU A 158 3.09 -2.93 -16.84
N PHE A 159 2.34 -3.58 -17.71
CA PHE A 159 2.83 -4.56 -18.67
C PHE A 159 1.91 -4.64 -19.90
N GLU A 160 2.41 -5.15 -21.02
CA GLU A 160 1.74 -5.08 -22.34
C GLU A 160 0.31 -5.67 -22.36
N GLU A 161 0.07 -6.73 -21.58
CA GLU A 161 -1.23 -7.41 -21.47
C GLU A 161 -1.95 -7.16 -20.14
N GLU A 162 -1.67 -6.03 -19.46
CA GLU A 162 -2.28 -5.70 -18.16
C GLU A 162 -3.81 -5.78 -18.20
N GLU A 163 -4.44 -5.11 -19.16
CA GLU A 163 -5.90 -5.12 -19.31
C GLU A 163 -6.48 -6.53 -19.51
N LYS A 164 -5.70 -7.51 -19.97
CA LYS A 164 -6.17 -8.88 -20.20
C LYS A 164 -5.90 -9.81 -19.02
N ARG A 165 -4.81 -9.59 -18.29
CA ARG A 165 -4.28 -10.56 -17.32
C ARG A 165 -4.17 -10.04 -15.90
N ALA A 166 -4.32 -8.74 -15.68
CA ALA A 166 -4.21 -8.21 -14.33
C ALA A 166 -5.33 -8.77 -13.44
N PRO A 167 -4.98 -9.35 -12.29
CA PRO A 167 -5.95 -9.90 -11.37
C PRO A 167 -6.67 -8.79 -10.61
N ILE A 168 -7.98 -8.94 -10.46
CA ILE A 168 -8.83 -8.16 -9.57
C ILE A 168 -9.03 -8.98 -8.30
N TYR A 169 -8.60 -8.44 -7.17
CA TYR A 169 -8.63 -9.16 -5.90
C TYR A 169 -9.91 -8.86 -5.11
N LEU A 170 -10.54 -9.92 -4.62
CA LEU A 170 -11.67 -9.87 -3.71
C LEU A 170 -11.25 -10.34 -2.32
N VAL A 171 -11.82 -9.71 -1.30
CA VAL A 171 -11.45 -9.85 0.10
C VAL A 171 -12.69 -10.11 0.94
N ASP A 172 -12.57 -10.97 1.95
CA ASP A 172 -13.59 -11.10 3.00
C ASP A 172 -13.44 -9.93 3.97
N GLU A 173 -14.46 -9.07 4.08
CA GLU A 173 -14.37 -7.84 4.87
C GLU A 173 -14.11 -8.08 6.37
N VAL A 174 -14.53 -9.23 6.91
CA VAL A 174 -14.41 -9.57 8.33
C VAL A 174 -13.04 -10.13 8.63
N THR A 175 -12.60 -11.13 7.87
CA THR A 175 -11.31 -11.80 8.10
C THR A 175 -10.14 -11.03 7.49
N GLY A 176 -10.40 -10.21 6.47
CA GLY A 176 -9.39 -9.51 5.68
C GLY A 176 -8.66 -10.39 4.67
N ASN A 177 -8.98 -11.69 4.58
CA ASN A 177 -8.30 -12.61 3.66
C ASN A 177 -8.68 -12.32 2.21
N ILE A 178 -7.72 -12.45 1.30
CA ILE A 178 -7.98 -12.50 -0.14
C ILE A 178 -8.68 -13.84 -0.42
N ILE A 179 -9.93 -13.78 -0.89
CA ILE A 179 -10.73 -14.97 -1.18
C ILE A 179 -10.46 -15.44 -2.61
N GLN A 180 -10.41 -14.50 -3.56
CA GLN A 180 -10.37 -14.79 -4.98
C GLN A 180 -9.56 -13.72 -5.73
N ALA A 181 -8.81 -14.16 -6.73
CA ALA A 181 -8.26 -13.29 -7.77
C ALA A 181 -9.00 -13.61 -9.08
N ILE A 182 -9.67 -12.60 -9.65
CA ILE A 182 -10.41 -12.71 -10.91
C ILE A 182 -9.58 -12.07 -12.00
N THR A 183 -9.21 -12.85 -12.99
CA THR A 183 -8.60 -12.40 -14.24
C THR A 183 -9.65 -12.44 -15.35
N ARG A 184 -9.43 -11.75 -16.48
CA ARG A 184 -10.43 -11.74 -17.57
C ARG A 184 -10.66 -13.12 -18.20
N ASP A 185 -9.70 -14.02 -18.09
CA ASP A 185 -9.80 -15.43 -18.52
C ASP A 185 -10.44 -16.35 -17.48
N THR A 186 -10.79 -15.84 -16.30
CA THR A 186 -11.57 -16.60 -15.30
C THR A 186 -12.94 -16.94 -15.91
N LYS A 187 -13.31 -18.22 -15.87
CA LYS A 187 -14.54 -18.72 -16.49
C LYS A 187 -15.55 -19.17 -15.44
N LEU A 188 -16.80 -18.81 -15.68
CA LEU A 188 -17.98 -19.26 -14.97
C LEU A 188 -18.78 -20.20 -15.88
N PRO A 189 -19.07 -21.45 -15.48
CA PRO A 189 -20.03 -22.27 -16.19
C PRO A 189 -21.43 -21.65 -16.05
N VAL A 190 -22.13 -21.46 -17.15
CA VAL A 190 -23.51 -20.96 -17.18
C VAL A 190 -24.38 -21.98 -17.90
N ILE A 191 -25.56 -22.25 -17.36
CA ILE A 191 -26.53 -23.17 -17.98
C ILE A 191 -27.05 -22.55 -19.27
N THR A 192 -26.89 -23.26 -20.40
CA THR A 192 -27.23 -22.72 -21.74
C THR A 192 -28.69 -22.80 -22.10
N LYS A 193 -29.42 -23.76 -21.52
CA LYS A 193 -30.83 -24.02 -21.82
C LYS A 193 -31.61 -24.17 -20.54
N LYS A 194 -32.63 -23.34 -20.40
CA LYS A 194 -33.63 -23.43 -19.34
C LYS A 194 -34.95 -23.97 -19.90
N ASP A 195 -35.64 -24.80 -19.15
CA ASP A 195 -37.00 -25.25 -19.47
C ASP A 195 -38.05 -24.15 -19.22
N GLU A 196 -39.32 -24.44 -19.48
CA GLU A 196 -40.44 -23.49 -19.29
C GLU A 196 -40.64 -23.08 -17.81
N GLU A 197 -40.08 -23.84 -16.86
CA GLU A 197 -40.11 -23.56 -15.43
C GLU A 197 -38.83 -22.84 -14.95
N GLY A 198 -37.87 -22.60 -15.85
CA GLY A 198 -36.61 -21.91 -15.59
C GLY A 198 -35.47 -22.80 -15.12
N GLY A 199 -35.64 -24.13 -15.08
CA GLY A 199 -34.63 -25.11 -14.66
C GLY A 199 -33.70 -25.56 -15.80
N PRO A 200 -32.50 -26.09 -15.52
CA PRO A 200 -31.59 -26.58 -16.56
C PRO A 200 -32.20 -27.74 -17.36
N VAL A 201 -32.11 -27.66 -18.70
CA VAL A 201 -32.47 -28.79 -19.57
C VAL A 201 -31.45 -29.91 -19.42
N VAL A 202 -31.91 -31.08 -18.96
CA VAL A 202 -31.10 -32.28 -18.77
C VAL A 202 -31.36 -33.27 -19.90
N ASP A 203 -30.31 -33.79 -20.53
CA ASP A 203 -30.41 -34.96 -21.40
C ASP A 203 -30.80 -36.18 -20.55
N ILE A 204 -32.01 -36.71 -20.78
CA ILE A 204 -32.58 -37.82 -19.99
C ILE A 204 -31.83 -39.14 -20.24
N GLU A 205 -31.23 -39.33 -21.42
CA GLU A 205 -30.50 -40.57 -21.76
C GLU A 205 -29.10 -40.59 -21.16
N THR A 206 -28.42 -39.44 -21.11
CA THR A 206 -27.02 -39.35 -20.67
C THR A 206 -26.84 -38.71 -19.29
N GLY A 207 -27.89 -38.07 -18.76
CA GLY A 207 -27.85 -37.27 -17.53
C GLY A 207 -27.01 -36.00 -17.63
N LYS A 208 -26.61 -35.59 -18.84
CA LYS A 208 -25.73 -34.43 -19.04
C LYS A 208 -26.51 -33.14 -19.09
N VAL A 209 -25.91 -32.10 -18.50
CA VAL A 209 -26.36 -30.71 -18.60
C VAL A 209 -25.38 -29.97 -19.51
N GLU A 210 -25.90 -29.20 -20.46
CA GLU A 210 -25.08 -28.34 -21.33
C GLU A 210 -24.73 -27.04 -20.59
N PHE A 211 -23.43 -26.77 -20.48
CA PHE A 211 -22.89 -25.54 -19.92
C PHE A 211 -22.13 -24.77 -21.01
N GLU A 212 -22.24 -23.45 -20.98
CA GLU A 212 -21.38 -22.54 -21.71
C GLU A 212 -20.44 -21.88 -20.71
N MET A 213 -19.17 -21.80 -21.08
CA MET A 213 -18.16 -21.19 -20.22
C MET A 213 -18.11 -19.71 -20.54
N MET A 214 -18.73 -18.91 -19.69
CA MET A 214 -18.73 -17.45 -19.77
C MET A 214 -17.48 -16.91 -19.09
N ASN A 215 -16.67 -16.13 -19.79
CA ASN A 215 -15.56 -15.42 -19.15
C ASN A 215 -16.05 -14.11 -18.49
N PHE A 216 -15.15 -13.40 -17.82
CA PHE A 216 -15.48 -12.15 -17.13
C PHE A 216 -16.07 -11.07 -18.07
N ASP A 217 -15.52 -10.90 -19.27
CA ASP A 217 -16.00 -9.90 -20.24
C ASP A 217 -17.38 -10.27 -20.79
N ASP A 218 -17.61 -11.56 -21.03
CA ASP A 218 -18.91 -12.07 -21.48
C ASP A 218 -19.97 -11.91 -20.38
N PHE A 219 -19.60 -12.10 -19.11
CA PHE A 219 -20.49 -11.83 -17.97
C PHE A 219 -20.88 -10.36 -17.88
N ARG A 220 -19.92 -9.44 -18.06
CA ARG A 220 -20.23 -8.00 -18.07
C ARG A 220 -21.21 -7.65 -19.18
N LYS A 221 -20.98 -8.14 -20.40
CA LYS A 221 -21.92 -7.93 -21.52
C LYS A 221 -23.30 -8.48 -21.20
N TRP A 222 -23.37 -9.71 -20.69
CA TRP A 222 -24.63 -10.35 -20.31
C TRP A 222 -25.40 -9.53 -19.26
N LYS A 223 -24.72 -8.99 -18.24
CA LYS A 223 -25.35 -8.13 -17.25
C LYS A 223 -25.90 -6.85 -17.87
N VAL A 224 -25.13 -6.17 -18.72
CA VAL A 224 -25.60 -4.97 -19.43
C VAL A 224 -26.83 -5.27 -20.30
N GLU A 225 -26.83 -6.37 -21.04
CA GLU A 225 -27.96 -6.79 -21.89
C GLU A 225 -29.22 -7.13 -21.08
N THR A 226 -29.06 -7.62 -19.86
CA THR A 226 -30.16 -7.92 -18.93
C THR A 226 -30.62 -6.72 -18.11
N GLY A 227 -30.02 -5.54 -18.35
CA GLY A 227 -30.41 -4.27 -17.73
C GLY A 227 -29.69 -3.94 -16.42
N GLU A 228 -28.63 -4.67 -16.07
CA GLU A 228 -27.81 -4.46 -14.88
C GLU A 228 -26.36 -4.10 -15.27
N GLY A 229 -25.63 -3.38 -14.41
CA GLY A 229 -24.18 -3.26 -14.55
C GLY A 229 -23.62 -2.40 -15.69
N ALA A 230 -24.44 -1.57 -16.33
CA ALA A 230 -23.96 -0.56 -17.30
C ALA A 230 -22.92 0.41 -16.71
N ASP A 231 -23.04 0.72 -15.41
CA ASP A 231 -22.17 1.66 -14.70
C ASP A 231 -21.11 0.96 -13.81
N TRP A 232 -20.93 -0.36 -13.94
CA TRP A 232 -19.95 -1.09 -13.13
C TRP A 232 -18.52 -0.89 -13.62
N ASP A 233 -17.64 -0.48 -12.71
CA ASP A 233 -16.19 -0.63 -12.86
C ASP A 233 -15.77 -2.12 -12.78
N ASP A 234 -14.50 -2.42 -13.08
CA ASP A 234 -14.06 -3.82 -13.13
C ASP A 234 -14.10 -4.46 -11.72
N GLU A 235 -13.86 -3.69 -10.65
CA GLU A 235 -13.94 -4.16 -9.26
C GLU A 235 -15.37 -4.57 -8.86
N THR A 236 -16.37 -3.73 -9.15
CA THR A 236 -17.78 -4.03 -8.89
C THR A 236 -18.22 -5.22 -9.73
N ALA A 237 -17.86 -5.24 -11.02
CA ALA A 237 -18.17 -6.35 -11.90
C ALA A 237 -17.52 -7.67 -11.41
N ALA A 238 -16.29 -7.63 -10.90
CA ALA A 238 -15.61 -8.81 -10.33
C ALA A 238 -16.30 -9.32 -9.07
N GLN A 239 -16.71 -8.41 -8.18
CA GLN A 239 -17.49 -8.77 -7.00
C GLN A 239 -18.80 -9.47 -7.37
N GLU A 240 -19.54 -8.93 -8.34
CA GLU A 240 -20.81 -9.51 -8.80
C GLU A 240 -20.60 -10.81 -9.59
N PHE A 241 -19.53 -10.90 -10.39
CA PHE A 241 -19.14 -12.15 -11.04
C PHE A 241 -18.91 -13.27 -10.01
N TYR A 242 -18.20 -12.97 -8.93
CA TYR A 242 -17.96 -13.93 -7.86
C TYR A 242 -19.25 -14.34 -7.13
N LYS A 243 -20.10 -13.37 -6.80
CA LYS A 243 -21.41 -13.62 -6.19
C LYS A 243 -22.28 -14.50 -7.07
N GLU A 244 -22.22 -14.34 -8.38
CA GLU A 244 -22.94 -15.21 -9.32
C GLU A 244 -22.43 -16.67 -9.22
N GLN A 245 -21.12 -16.89 -9.09
CA GLN A 245 -20.58 -18.24 -8.87
C GLN A 245 -21.08 -18.85 -7.56
N LEU A 246 -21.14 -18.05 -6.48
CA LEU A 246 -21.67 -18.48 -5.20
C LEU A 246 -23.18 -18.77 -5.27
N ASN A 247 -23.94 -17.96 -6.02
CA ASN A 247 -25.37 -18.17 -6.27
C ASN A 247 -25.64 -19.49 -6.97
N GLN A 248 -24.91 -19.82 -8.04
CA GLN A 248 -25.07 -21.10 -8.74
C GLN A 248 -24.81 -22.30 -7.80
N ARG A 249 -23.77 -22.20 -6.97
CA ARG A 249 -23.48 -23.23 -5.96
C ARG A 249 -24.59 -23.32 -4.92
N LYS A 250 -25.13 -22.18 -4.49
CA LYS A 250 -26.26 -22.11 -3.55
C LYS A 250 -27.52 -22.75 -4.14
N GLU A 251 -27.84 -22.51 -5.41
CA GLU A 251 -28.98 -23.15 -6.10
C GLU A 251 -28.83 -24.68 -6.11
N GLN A 252 -27.62 -25.19 -6.36
CA GLN A 252 -27.35 -26.63 -6.29
C GLN A 252 -27.58 -27.20 -4.88
N LEU A 253 -27.13 -26.49 -3.85
CA LEU A 253 -27.34 -26.90 -2.46
C LEU A 253 -28.82 -26.87 -2.07
N ASP A 254 -29.57 -25.86 -2.52
CA ASP A 254 -31.02 -25.75 -2.29
C ASP A 254 -31.78 -26.91 -2.95
N PHE A 255 -31.39 -27.29 -4.16
CA PHE A 255 -31.95 -28.46 -4.82
C PHE A 255 -31.73 -29.75 -4.00
N GLU A 256 -30.49 -30.01 -3.56
CA GLU A 256 -30.17 -31.18 -2.74
C GLU A 256 -30.91 -31.13 -1.39
N ARG A 257 -30.94 -29.97 -0.74
CA ARG A 257 -31.69 -29.76 0.50
C ARG A 257 -33.16 -30.12 0.33
N ARG A 258 -33.82 -29.64 -0.74
CA ARG A 258 -35.21 -29.96 -1.07
C ARG A 258 -35.41 -31.44 -1.35
N ARG A 259 -34.50 -32.08 -2.10
CA ARG A 259 -34.52 -33.52 -2.37
C ARG A 259 -34.49 -34.32 -1.07
N TRP A 260 -33.50 -34.09 -0.21
CA TRP A 260 -33.38 -34.80 1.07
C TRP A 260 -34.54 -34.51 2.02
N SER A 261 -35.06 -33.27 2.03
CA SER A 261 -36.26 -32.92 2.80
C SER A 261 -37.50 -33.67 2.30
N ASN A 262 -37.64 -33.87 0.99
CA ASN A 262 -38.72 -34.66 0.40
C ASN A 262 -38.59 -36.15 0.74
N GLU A 263 -37.40 -36.72 0.67
CA GLU A 263 -37.16 -38.11 1.08
C GLU A 263 -37.37 -38.30 2.59
N MET A 264 -36.96 -37.33 3.42
CA MET A 264 -37.26 -37.29 4.84
C MET A 264 -38.77 -37.30 5.10
N ARG A 265 -39.54 -36.52 4.33
CA ARG A 265 -41.01 -36.48 4.47
C ARG A 265 -41.64 -37.84 4.15
N LYS A 266 -41.24 -38.47 3.04
CA LYS A 266 -41.74 -39.81 2.65
C LYS A 266 -41.45 -40.86 3.72
N ILE A 267 -40.19 -40.95 4.19
CA ILE A 267 -39.84 -41.92 5.24
C ILE A 267 -40.45 -41.57 6.59
N SER A 268 -40.81 -40.30 6.84
CA SER A 268 -41.49 -39.91 8.08
C SER A 268 -42.90 -40.50 8.15
N GLU A 269 -43.63 -40.52 7.04
CA GLU A 269 -44.93 -41.18 6.93
C GLU A 269 -44.79 -42.70 7.15
N ASP A 270 -43.76 -43.33 6.57
CA ASP A 270 -43.46 -44.74 6.78
C ASP A 270 -43.10 -45.07 8.23
N VAL A 271 -42.28 -44.22 8.88
CA VAL A 271 -41.91 -44.38 10.30
C VAL A 271 -43.14 -44.28 11.20
N GLU A 272 -43.99 -43.28 11.00
CA GLU A 272 -45.22 -43.11 11.78
C GLU A 272 -46.16 -44.32 11.62
N HIS A 273 -46.26 -44.85 10.40
CA HIS A 273 -47.03 -46.06 10.13
C HIS A 273 -46.42 -47.30 10.81
N LEU A 274 -45.10 -47.48 10.69
CA LEU A 274 -44.35 -48.58 11.29
C LEU A 274 -44.40 -48.57 12.82
N GLU A 275 -44.27 -47.39 13.45
CA GLU A 275 -44.41 -47.23 14.90
C GLU A 275 -45.83 -47.61 15.38
N SER A 276 -46.86 -47.18 14.65
CA SER A 276 -48.25 -47.55 14.96
C SER A 276 -48.48 -49.06 14.87
N VAL A 277 -47.90 -49.70 13.85
CA VAL A 277 -47.94 -51.17 13.68
C VAL A 277 -47.18 -51.87 14.80
N GLN A 278 -45.97 -51.40 15.13
CA GLN A 278 -45.15 -51.91 16.23
C GLN A 278 -45.92 -51.86 17.55
N ASP A 279 -46.49 -50.70 17.89
CA ASP A 279 -47.30 -50.52 19.10
C ASP A 279 -48.50 -51.46 19.16
N SER A 280 -49.20 -51.63 18.03
CA SER A 280 -50.33 -52.56 17.94
C SER A 280 -49.91 -54.02 18.13
N VAL A 281 -48.78 -54.43 17.52
CA VAL A 281 -48.25 -55.79 17.63
C VAL A 281 -47.76 -56.08 19.04
N HIS A 282 -47.07 -55.15 19.70
CA HIS A 282 -46.62 -55.30 21.09
C HIS A 282 -47.79 -55.41 22.06
N LYS A 283 -48.81 -54.54 21.95
CA LYS A 283 -50.04 -54.66 22.75
C LYS A 283 -50.76 -55.99 22.53
N GLN A 284 -50.77 -56.49 21.30
CA GLN A 284 -51.35 -57.80 21.00
C GLN A 284 -50.50 -58.93 21.59
N ALA A 285 -49.18 -58.81 21.64
CA ALA A 285 -48.30 -59.83 22.20
C ALA A 285 -48.56 -60.06 23.70
N GLU A 286 -49.05 -59.04 24.42
CA GLU A 286 -49.45 -59.15 25.84
C GLU A 286 -50.71 -60.00 26.04
N THR A 287 -51.58 -60.10 25.03
CA THR A 287 -52.91 -60.71 25.15
C THR A 287 -53.07 -61.99 24.31
N ASP A 288 -52.49 -62.02 23.11
CA ASP A 288 -52.43 -63.17 22.20
C ASP A 288 -51.07 -63.22 21.47
N PRO A 289 -50.06 -63.89 22.05
CA PRO A 289 -48.73 -64.01 21.46
C PRO A 289 -48.70 -64.68 20.07
N LYS A 290 -49.65 -65.59 19.79
CA LYS A 290 -49.68 -66.28 18.49
C LYS A 290 -50.21 -65.37 17.40
N ALA A 291 -51.28 -64.63 17.69
CA ALA A 291 -51.82 -63.65 16.75
C ALA A 291 -50.85 -62.48 16.52
N ALA A 292 -50.13 -62.04 17.56
CA ALA A 292 -49.08 -61.02 17.43
C ALA A 292 -47.95 -61.45 16.50
N LYS A 293 -47.46 -62.70 16.60
CA LYS A 293 -46.44 -63.24 15.67
C LYS A 293 -46.96 -63.30 14.23
N TYR A 294 -48.20 -63.77 14.03
CA TYR A 294 -48.81 -63.83 12.70
C TYR A 294 -48.95 -62.44 12.07
N ASN A 295 -49.43 -61.46 12.85
CA ASN A 295 -49.58 -60.09 12.38
C ASN A 295 -48.23 -59.43 12.13
N ALA A 296 -47.22 -59.63 12.99
CA ALA A 296 -45.86 -59.16 12.77
C ALA A 296 -45.27 -59.69 11.45
N MET A 297 -45.48 -60.97 11.12
CA MET A 297 -45.06 -61.53 9.83
C MET A 297 -45.78 -60.86 8.66
N ARG A 298 -47.12 -60.72 8.75
CA ARG A 298 -47.92 -60.10 7.70
C ARG A 298 -47.51 -58.64 7.44
N TYR A 299 -47.25 -57.88 8.50
CA TYR A 299 -46.79 -56.51 8.36
C TYR A 299 -45.35 -56.44 7.84
N ALA A 300 -44.45 -57.30 8.32
CA ALA A 300 -43.08 -57.37 7.79
C ALA A 300 -43.06 -57.66 6.28
N GLU A 301 -43.96 -58.50 5.76
CA GLU A 301 -44.11 -58.76 4.33
C GLU A 301 -44.52 -57.52 3.51
N GLN A 302 -45.16 -56.53 4.14
CA GLN A 302 -45.56 -55.28 3.48
C GLN A 302 -44.41 -54.27 3.39
N PHE A 303 -43.37 -54.38 4.23
CA PHE A 303 -42.24 -53.47 4.26
C PHE A 303 -41.01 -54.06 3.56
N ARG A 304 -40.58 -53.40 2.49
CA ARG A 304 -39.46 -53.86 1.66
C ARG A 304 -38.17 -53.92 2.49
N GLY A 305 -37.61 -55.13 2.65
CA GLY A 305 -36.37 -55.36 3.39
C GLY A 305 -36.53 -55.86 4.83
N ALA A 306 -37.76 -55.89 5.36
CA ALA A 306 -38.04 -56.44 6.70
C ALA A 306 -38.04 -57.98 6.74
N VAL A 307 -38.28 -58.64 5.60
CA VAL A 307 -38.25 -60.11 5.48
C VAL A 307 -36.94 -60.58 4.83
N PRO A 308 -36.13 -61.41 5.51
CA PRO A 308 -34.94 -62.02 4.92
C PRO A 308 -35.29 -62.92 3.72
N PRO A 309 -34.38 -63.14 2.75
CA PRO A 309 -34.64 -64.02 1.62
C PRO A 309 -35.07 -65.42 2.07
N PRO A 310 -36.15 -66.01 1.48
CA PRO A 310 -36.58 -67.36 1.79
C PRO A 310 -35.44 -68.38 1.63
N GLY A 311 -35.25 -69.23 2.64
CA GLY A 311 -34.17 -70.23 2.65
C GLY A 311 -32.81 -69.72 3.18
N SER A 312 -32.68 -68.43 3.52
CA SER A 312 -31.50 -67.91 4.22
C SER A 312 -31.49 -68.33 5.70
N PRO A 313 -30.31 -68.44 6.36
CA PRO A 313 -30.25 -68.70 7.80
C PRO A 313 -31.05 -67.70 8.63
N LYS A 314 -31.03 -66.42 8.24
CA LYS A 314 -31.80 -65.34 8.89
C LYS A 314 -33.31 -65.48 8.73
N TYR A 315 -33.79 -66.22 7.72
CA TYR A 315 -35.22 -66.48 7.53
C TYR A 315 -35.77 -67.39 8.62
N GLN A 316 -34.98 -68.34 9.12
CA GLN A 316 -35.40 -69.18 10.26
C GLN A 316 -35.49 -68.35 11.55
N ASP A 317 -34.57 -67.41 11.75
CA ASP A 317 -34.63 -66.47 12.87
C ASP A 317 -35.86 -65.56 12.79
N PHE A 318 -36.23 -65.11 11.58
CA PHE A 318 -37.44 -64.33 11.33
C PHE A 318 -38.72 -65.11 11.65
N LEU A 319 -38.81 -66.39 11.25
CA LEU A 319 -39.95 -67.23 11.60
C LEU A 319 -40.05 -67.50 13.11
N ALA A 320 -38.92 -67.56 13.81
CA ALA A 320 -38.88 -67.77 15.25
C ALA A 320 -39.36 -66.53 16.04
N ASP A 321 -38.93 -65.34 15.63
CA ASP A 321 -39.21 -64.07 16.29
C ASP A 321 -39.43 -62.92 15.29
N PRO A 322 -40.62 -62.85 14.65
CA PRO A 322 -40.93 -61.83 13.66
C PRO A 322 -41.06 -60.41 14.26
N ILE A 323 -41.37 -60.31 15.56
CA ILE A 323 -41.51 -59.02 16.26
C ILE A 323 -40.15 -58.31 16.32
N LYS A 324 -39.07 -59.05 16.62
CA LYS A 324 -37.70 -58.49 16.60
C LYS A 324 -37.30 -57.91 15.25
N PHE A 325 -37.76 -58.49 14.14
CA PHE A 325 -37.48 -57.98 12.80
C PHE A 325 -38.33 -56.75 12.47
N LEU A 326 -39.57 -56.69 12.95
CA LEU A 326 -40.40 -55.50 12.89
C LEU A 326 -39.79 -54.34 13.69
N ASP A 327 -39.32 -54.59 14.91
CA ASP A 327 -38.63 -53.59 15.75
C ASP A 327 -37.39 -53.05 15.04
N LYS A 328 -36.59 -53.96 14.47
CA LYS A 328 -35.43 -53.57 13.68
C LYS A 328 -35.81 -52.73 12.45
N ALA A 329 -36.90 -53.06 11.77
CA ALA A 329 -37.36 -52.29 10.61
C ALA A 329 -37.78 -50.86 11.01
N VAL A 330 -38.43 -50.69 12.17
CA VAL A 330 -38.75 -49.37 12.75
C VAL A 330 -37.46 -48.60 13.05
N ASP A 331 -36.49 -49.24 13.69
CA ASP A 331 -35.20 -48.61 14.02
C ASP A 331 -34.41 -48.21 12.76
N ASP A 332 -34.36 -49.09 11.75
CA ASP A 332 -33.71 -48.82 10.47
C ASP A 332 -34.40 -47.64 9.74
N ALA A 333 -35.74 -47.58 9.76
CA ALA A 333 -36.50 -46.48 9.17
C ALA A 333 -36.29 -45.15 9.93
N LYS A 334 -36.24 -45.18 11.27
CA LYS A 334 -35.88 -44.02 12.11
C LYS A 334 -34.48 -43.53 11.83
N TYR A 335 -33.52 -44.45 11.70
CA TYR A 335 -32.15 -44.13 11.34
C TYR A 335 -32.10 -43.45 9.96
N GLN A 336 -32.81 -43.99 8.98
CA GLN A 336 -32.89 -43.41 7.63
C GLN A 336 -33.55 -42.02 7.63
N LYS A 337 -34.62 -41.82 8.40
CA LYS A 337 -35.25 -40.52 8.63
C LYS A 337 -34.27 -39.50 9.20
N ASN A 338 -33.52 -39.89 10.24
CA ASN A 338 -32.50 -39.02 10.84
C ASN A 338 -31.37 -38.72 9.86
N TYR A 339 -30.92 -39.71 9.08
CA TYR A 339 -29.92 -39.51 8.04
C TYR A 339 -30.37 -38.48 7.00
N TYR A 340 -31.61 -38.57 6.50
CA TYR A 340 -32.14 -37.58 5.55
C TYR A 340 -32.30 -36.20 6.16
N ARG A 341 -32.75 -36.11 7.41
CA ARG A 341 -32.81 -34.85 8.15
C ARG A 341 -31.43 -34.22 8.28
N ASP A 342 -30.44 -34.99 8.72
CA ASP A 342 -29.09 -34.49 8.98
C ASP A 342 -28.41 -34.08 7.66
N ALA A 343 -28.67 -34.79 6.56
CA ALA A 343 -28.28 -34.38 5.21
C ALA A 343 -28.90 -33.03 4.83
N ALA A 344 -30.24 -32.87 4.94
CA ALA A 344 -30.92 -31.62 4.64
C ALA A 344 -30.41 -30.44 5.50
N VAL A 345 -30.17 -30.66 6.79
CA VAL A 345 -29.58 -29.66 7.70
C VAL A 345 -28.14 -29.30 7.28
N SER A 346 -27.35 -30.27 6.84
CA SER A 346 -25.98 -30.03 6.35
C SER A 346 -25.98 -29.13 5.10
N TYR A 347 -26.88 -29.37 4.14
CA TYR A 347 -27.03 -28.50 2.97
C TYR A 347 -27.51 -27.10 3.35
N ALA A 348 -28.48 -26.99 4.26
CA ALA A 348 -28.94 -25.69 4.76
C ALA A 348 -27.82 -24.88 5.42
N LYS A 349 -26.95 -25.52 6.20
CA LYS A 349 -25.77 -24.87 6.80
C LYS A 349 -24.78 -24.38 5.74
N GLN A 350 -24.57 -25.15 4.68
CA GLN A 350 -23.70 -24.74 3.58
C GLN A 350 -24.29 -23.57 2.79
N GLU A 351 -25.60 -23.56 2.52
CA GLU A 351 -26.29 -22.42 1.91
C GLU A 351 -26.12 -21.15 2.75
N GLU A 352 -26.28 -21.25 4.07
CA GLU A 352 -26.10 -20.09 4.95
C GLU A 352 -24.65 -19.59 4.96
N SER A 353 -23.68 -20.51 4.96
CA SER A 353 -22.27 -20.14 4.83
C SER A 353 -21.98 -19.39 3.52
N LEU A 354 -22.64 -19.76 2.41
CA LEU A 354 -22.51 -19.03 1.14
C LEU A 354 -23.18 -17.66 1.20
N ASN A 355 -24.33 -17.53 1.87
CA ASN A 355 -24.99 -16.22 2.07
C ASN A 355 -24.09 -15.27 2.86
N GLU A 356 -23.47 -15.76 3.92
CA GLU A 356 -22.51 -14.97 4.70
C GLU A 356 -21.33 -14.53 3.83
N GLU A 357 -20.72 -15.45 3.08
CA GLU A 357 -19.59 -15.16 2.18
C GLU A 357 -19.95 -14.11 1.12
N MET A 358 -21.11 -14.25 0.47
CA MET A 358 -21.63 -13.27 -0.49
C MET A 358 -21.86 -11.88 0.12
N SER A 359 -22.26 -11.81 1.40
CA SER A 359 -22.47 -10.54 2.09
C SER A 359 -21.16 -9.85 2.48
N ARG A 360 -20.10 -10.63 2.73
CA ARG A 360 -18.80 -10.17 3.21
C ARG A 360 -17.78 -9.90 2.11
N VAL A 361 -17.98 -10.42 0.90
CA VAL A 361 -17.02 -10.23 -0.19
C VAL A 361 -17.01 -8.79 -0.69
N LYS A 362 -15.83 -8.17 -0.70
CA LYS A 362 -15.60 -6.78 -1.12
C LYS A 362 -14.38 -6.69 -2.04
N PRO A 363 -14.29 -5.69 -2.93
CA PRO A 363 -13.06 -5.39 -3.63
C PRO A 363 -11.91 -5.05 -2.67
N ILE A 364 -10.68 -5.42 -3.04
CA ILE A 364 -9.48 -5.11 -2.24
C ILE A 364 -9.35 -3.60 -1.97
N SER A 365 -9.75 -2.75 -2.92
CA SER A 365 -9.60 -1.31 -2.80
C SER A 365 -10.54 -0.69 -1.76
N GLU A 366 -11.74 -1.22 -1.58
CA GLU A 366 -12.70 -0.75 -0.57
C GLU A 366 -12.12 -0.95 0.83
N ILE A 367 -11.64 -2.16 1.12
CA ILE A 367 -11.05 -2.51 2.41
C ILE A 367 -9.70 -1.83 2.61
N GLY A 368 -8.85 -1.84 1.59
CA GLY A 368 -7.52 -1.25 1.63
C GLY A 368 -7.56 0.24 1.92
N LYS A 369 -8.32 1.03 1.13
CA LYS A 369 -8.45 2.48 1.33
C LYS A 369 -9.02 2.84 2.69
N ALA A 370 -10.02 2.08 3.18
CA ALA A 370 -10.60 2.29 4.49
C ALA A 370 -9.55 2.11 5.60
N ARG A 371 -8.78 1.02 5.54
CA ARG A 371 -7.73 0.73 6.54
C ARG A 371 -6.56 1.71 6.48
N THR A 372 -6.10 2.08 5.28
CA THR A 372 -5.08 3.12 5.09
C THR A 372 -5.52 4.44 5.73
N SER A 373 -6.76 4.87 5.46
CA SER A 373 -7.32 6.11 6.01
C SER A 373 -7.43 6.07 7.53
N GLU A 374 -7.85 4.93 8.09
CA GLU A 374 -7.93 4.70 9.54
C GLU A 374 -6.54 4.82 10.19
N THR A 375 -5.52 4.17 9.63
CA THR A 375 -4.15 4.20 10.15
C THR A 375 -3.56 5.61 10.08
N LEU A 376 -3.70 6.27 8.93
CA LEU A 376 -3.19 7.63 8.73
C LEU A 376 -3.85 8.62 9.70
N ALA A 377 -5.17 8.54 9.87
CA ALA A 377 -5.90 9.36 10.83
C ALA A 377 -5.46 9.08 12.28
N LYS A 378 -5.29 7.82 12.68
CA LYS A 378 -4.82 7.48 14.03
C LYS A 378 -3.39 7.96 14.30
N ALA A 379 -2.50 7.86 13.31
CA ALA A 379 -1.14 8.37 13.42
C ALA A 379 -1.13 9.90 13.56
N ALA A 380 -1.94 10.61 12.77
CA ALA A 380 -2.06 12.06 12.84
C ALA A 380 -2.75 12.54 14.13
N MET A 381 -3.74 11.81 14.65
CA MET A 381 -4.32 12.07 15.97
C MET A 381 -3.26 11.97 17.07
N TYR A 382 -2.36 10.99 16.98
CA TYR A 382 -1.26 10.85 17.94
C TYR A 382 -0.24 11.99 17.80
N ALA A 383 0.09 12.40 16.57
CA ALA A 383 0.95 13.56 16.30
C ALA A 383 0.36 14.85 16.88
N TRP A 384 -0.93 15.09 16.69
CA TRP A 384 -1.65 16.23 17.25
C TRP A 384 -1.66 16.24 18.78
N ASP A 385 -1.91 15.07 19.39
CA ASP A 385 -1.86 14.92 20.85
C ASP A 385 -0.46 15.24 21.38
N LYS A 386 0.60 14.80 20.68
CA LYS A 386 2.00 15.08 21.03
C LYS A 386 2.36 16.55 20.88
N GLU A 387 2.02 17.15 19.75
CA GLU A 387 2.21 18.58 19.47
C GLU A 387 1.67 19.45 20.60
N ARG A 388 0.40 19.22 20.97
CA ARG A 388 -0.27 19.99 22.03
C ARG A 388 0.30 19.72 23.42
N SER A 389 0.70 18.48 23.69
CA SER A 389 1.23 18.12 25.02
C SER A 389 2.60 18.70 25.30
N GLN A 390 3.39 18.95 24.25
CA GLN A 390 4.77 19.42 24.36
C GLN A 390 4.95 20.88 23.93
N ASP A 391 3.89 21.55 23.44
CA ASP A 391 3.94 22.93 22.94
C ASP A 391 5.03 23.10 21.87
N LEU A 392 4.97 22.25 20.84
CA LEU A 392 5.99 22.20 19.79
C LEU A 392 6.03 23.50 18.97
N GLU A 393 7.23 23.88 18.53
CA GLU A 393 7.46 25.14 17.82
C GLU A 393 6.85 25.15 16.40
N LYS A 394 6.74 23.97 15.79
CA LYS A 394 6.17 23.77 14.45
C LYS A 394 5.20 22.58 14.43
N PRO A 395 4.21 22.56 13.52
CA PRO A 395 3.26 21.46 13.44
C PRO A 395 3.96 20.12 13.20
N LEU A 396 3.47 19.07 13.88
CA LEU A 396 3.94 17.70 13.71
C LEU A 396 2.91 16.92 12.89
N PHE A 397 3.29 16.49 11.70
CA PHE A 397 2.34 15.91 10.75
C PHE A 397 2.84 14.62 10.10
N ILE A 398 1.91 13.75 9.75
CA ILE A 398 2.20 12.54 8.99
C ILE A 398 2.16 12.85 7.50
N ALA A 399 3.15 12.36 6.78
CA ALA A 399 3.34 12.63 5.36
C ALA A 399 3.55 11.31 4.60
N PRO A 400 2.49 10.66 4.07
CA PRO A 400 2.67 9.55 3.16
C PRO A 400 3.37 10.02 1.89
N GLU A 401 4.26 9.18 1.39
CA GLU A 401 5.12 9.45 0.24
C GLU A 401 4.77 8.58 -0.95
N ASN A 402 4.66 9.19 -2.13
CA ASN A 402 4.57 8.43 -3.37
C ASN A 402 5.87 7.67 -3.61
N ILE A 403 5.76 6.41 -3.99
CA ILE A 403 6.89 5.54 -4.32
C ILE A 403 6.71 5.01 -5.76
N PHE A 404 6.99 3.74 -6.01
CA PHE A 404 7.03 3.18 -7.37
C PHE A 404 5.67 2.67 -7.83
N PRO A 405 5.35 2.77 -9.14
CA PRO A 405 4.09 2.30 -9.71
C PRO A 405 3.74 0.84 -9.35
N GLU A 406 4.73 -0.04 -9.30
CA GLU A 406 4.56 -1.48 -9.11
C GLU A 406 4.21 -1.88 -7.66
N THR A 407 4.39 -0.98 -6.70
CA THR A 407 4.19 -1.26 -5.27
C THR A 407 2.74 -1.15 -4.84
N GLY A 408 1.85 -0.66 -5.71
CA GLY A 408 0.41 -0.64 -5.47
C GLY A 408 -0.15 0.75 -5.15
N TYR A 409 -1.32 0.78 -4.51
CA TYR A 409 -2.09 2.01 -4.21
C TYR A 409 -1.29 3.02 -3.38
N GLY A 410 -1.34 4.29 -3.82
CA GLY A 410 -0.65 5.41 -3.18
C GLY A 410 0.55 5.95 -3.97
N SER A 411 1.06 5.20 -4.94
CA SER A 411 2.23 5.59 -5.74
C SER A 411 1.91 6.59 -6.86
N HIS A 412 0.65 6.66 -7.32
CA HIS A 412 0.25 7.62 -8.34
C HIS A 412 -0.14 8.96 -7.68
N PRO A 413 0.19 10.14 -8.24
CA PRO A 413 -0.14 11.44 -7.65
C PRO A 413 -1.63 11.61 -7.27
N GLU A 414 -2.54 11.17 -8.13
CA GLU A 414 -3.98 11.21 -7.83
C GLU A 414 -4.39 10.32 -6.66
N GLU A 415 -3.73 9.18 -6.47
CA GLU A 415 -4.02 8.29 -5.34
C GLU A 415 -3.43 8.78 -4.04
N LEU A 416 -2.24 9.38 -4.09
CA LEU A 416 -1.66 10.10 -2.96
C LEU A 416 -2.62 11.21 -2.49
N ARG A 417 -3.20 11.97 -3.43
CA ARG A 417 -4.25 12.96 -3.13
C ARG A 417 -5.47 12.32 -2.48
N GLU A 418 -6.00 11.23 -3.05
CA GLU A 418 -7.15 10.52 -2.48
C GLU A 418 -6.85 10.05 -1.06
N MET A 419 -5.68 9.45 -0.82
CA MET A 419 -5.24 8.93 0.46
C MET A 419 -5.13 10.02 1.53
N VAL A 420 -4.53 11.16 1.20
CA VAL A 420 -4.44 12.30 2.13
C VAL A 420 -5.83 12.84 2.45
N LEU A 421 -6.70 13.04 1.44
CA LEU A 421 -8.04 13.55 1.65
C LEU A 421 -8.93 12.58 2.46
N SER A 422 -8.82 11.28 2.21
CA SER A 422 -9.57 10.27 2.96
C SER A 422 -9.07 10.15 4.40
N GLY A 423 -7.74 10.21 4.62
CA GLY A 423 -7.15 10.30 5.95
C GLY A 423 -7.62 11.54 6.72
N ARG A 424 -7.63 12.72 6.08
CA ARG A 424 -8.17 13.96 6.66
C ARG A 424 -9.63 13.79 7.07
N LYS A 425 -10.46 13.25 6.17
CA LYS A 425 -11.88 13.00 6.47
C LYS A 425 -12.07 12.06 7.65
N GLU A 426 -11.26 11.01 7.76
CA GLU A 426 -11.34 10.09 8.89
C GLU A 426 -10.84 10.73 10.19
N MET A 427 -9.78 11.54 10.14
CA MET A 427 -9.30 12.32 11.29
C MET A 427 -10.34 13.32 11.78
N VAL A 428 -11.03 14.03 10.88
CA VAL A 428 -12.14 14.93 11.24
C VAL A 428 -13.20 14.20 12.06
N LYS A 429 -13.63 13.00 11.63
CA LYS A 429 -14.60 12.20 12.40
C LYS A 429 -14.09 11.87 13.81
N LEU A 430 -12.81 11.49 13.95
CA LEU A 430 -12.21 11.18 15.25
C LEU A 430 -12.10 12.43 16.14
N LEU A 431 -11.81 13.59 15.57
CA LEU A 431 -11.75 14.88 16.28
C LEU A 431 -13.13 15.33 16.76
N GLU A 432 -14.15 15.22 15.91
CA GLU A 432 -15.53 15.56 16.26
C GLU A 432 -16.07 14.65 17.38
N GLN A 433 -15.73 13.36 17.36
CA GLN A 433 -16.02 12.43 18.47
C GLN A 433 -15.35 12.85 19.79
N ARG A 434 -14.24 13.58 19.74
CA ARG A 434 -13.55 14.18 20.91
C ARG A 434 -14.06 15.59 21.24
N GLY A 435 -15.11 16.08 20.57
CA GLY A 435 -15.75 17.37 20.84
C GLY A 435 -15.07 18.57 20.17
N VAL A 436 -14.18 18.35 19.19
CA VAL A 436 -13.65 19.44 18.35
C VAL A 436 -14.71 19.87 17.34
N SER A 437 -14.93 21.17 17.16
CA SER A 437 -15.90 21.68 16.18
C SER A 437 -15.47 21.38 14.74
N GLY A 438 -16.41 21.11 13.83
CA GLY A 438 -16.12 20.71 12.44
C GLY A 438 -15.09 21.59 11.70
N SER A 439 -15.20 22.92 11.76
CA SER A 439 -14.23 23.82 11.10
C SER A 439 -12.82 23.73 11.69
N GLU A 440 -12.72 23.55 13.00
CA GLU A 440 -11.43 23.37 13.68
C GLU A 440 -10.88 21.96 13.41
N ALA A 441 -11.76 20.95 13.36
CA ALA A 441 -11.37 19.58 13.04
C ALA A 441 -10.80 19.48 11.62
N GLU A 442 -11.42 20.16 10.65
CA GLU A 442 -10.92 20.27 9.27
C GLU A 442 -9.55 20.94 9.21
N ARG A 443 -9.37 22.06 9.93
CA ARG A 443 -8.07 22.76 9.99
C ARG A 443 -6.98 21.87 10.62
N VAL A 444 -7.26 21.25 11.76
CA VAL A 444 -6.32 20.34 12.43
C VAL A 444 -5.95 19.18 11.50
N ALA A 445 -6.93 18.58 10.80
CA ALA A 445 -6.66 17.50 9.87
C ALA A 445 -5.78 17.95 8.68
N GLN A 446 -5.99 19.16 8.15
CA GLN A 446 -5.14 19.74 7.09
C GLN A 446 -3.70 19.97 7.57
N ASP A 447 -3.53 20.42 8.82
CA ASP A 447 -2.22 20.70 9.41
C ASP A 447 -1.44 19.40 9.72
N HIS A 448 -2.13 18.31 10.06
CA HIS A 448 -1.52 17.07 10.57
C HIS A 448 -1.45 15.90 9.59
N ILE A 449 -2.13 16.02 8.44
CA ILE A 449 -2.03 15.06 7.33
C ILE A 449 -1.73 15.83 6.06
N LYS A 450 -0.49 15.72 5.60
CA LYS A 450 -0.01 16.25 4.31
C LYS A 450 0.65 15.10 3.55
N ALA A 451 1.32 15.35 2.44
CA ALA A 451 2.13 14.37 1.73
C ALA A 451 3.59 14.80 1.64
N THR A 452 4.48 13.82 1.60
CA THR A 452 5.81 13.98 1.03
C THR A 452 5.70 13.67 -0.45
N PHE A 453 6.13 14.58 -1.32
CA PHE A 453 6.20 14.30 -2.74
C PHE A 453 7.65 14.12 -3.17
N ASP A 454 7.98 12.91 -3.62
CA ASP A 454 9.26 12.63 -4.26
C ASP A 454 9.10 12.63 -5.78
N VAL A 455 9.87 13.51 -6.42
CA VAL A 455 9.83 13.72 -7.87
C VAL A 455 10.52 12.59 -8.65
N GLY A 456 11.53 11.93 -8.10
CA GLY A 456 12.21 10.81 -8.76
C GLY A 456 11.34 9.55 -8.77
N HIS A 457 10.67 9.23 -7.66
CA HIS A 457 9.65 8.19 -7.54
C HIS A 457 8.55 8.43 -8.57
N ALA A 458 8.00 9.66 -8.63
CA ALA A 458 7.01 10.04 -9.64
C ALA A 458 7.54 9.87 -11.08
N TYR A 459 8.82 10.19 -11.32
CA TYR A 459 9.42 10.07 -12.64
C TYR A 459 9.59 8.61 -13.11
N THR A 460 9.63 7.61 -12.20
CA THR A 460 9.64 6.19 -12.57
C THR A 460 8.37 5.72 -13.29
N TRP A 461 7.26 6.48 -13.20
CA TRP A 461 6.06 6.24 -14.00
C TRP A 461 6.31 6.37 -15.51
N LYS A 462 7.38 7.05 -15.94
CA LYS A 462 7.73 7.25 -17.35
C LYS A 462 7.78 5.94 -18.13
N LYS A 463 8.36 4.87 -17.55
CA LYS A 463 8.51 3.58 -18.25
C LYS A 463 7.18 2.88 -18.56
N PHE A 464 6.10 3.25 -17.88
CA PHE A 464 4.77 2.71 -18.07
C PHE A 464 3.87 3.59 -18.94
N PHE A 465 4.32 4.81 -19.25
CA PHE A 465 3.58 5.77 -20.05
C PHE A 465 3.56 5.37 -21.53
N GLN A 466 2.37 5.24 -22.09
CA GLN A 466 2.17 4.73 -23.44
C GLN A 466 2.49 5.80 -24.49
N ALA A 467 3.30 5.48 -25.49
CA ALA A 467 3.55 6.35 -26.63
C ALA A 467 2.30 6.43 -27.54
N GLU A 468 1.98 7.61 -28.04
CA GLU A 468 0.92 7.76 -29.05
C GLU A 468 1.42 7.34 -30.45
N PRO A 469 0.54 6.89 -31.37
CA PRO A 469 0.95 6.51 -32.72
C PRO A 469 1.71 7.62 -33.44
N GLY A 470 2.97 7.35 -33.78
CA GLY A 470 3.86 8.30 -34.48
C GLY A 470 4.67 9.21 -33.56
N GLU A 471 4.56 9.11 -32.23
CA GLU A 471 5.48 9.80 -31.32
C GLU A 471 6.88 9.17 -31.34
N THR A 472 7.90 10.03 -31.30
CA THR A 472 9.26 9.65 -30.93
C THR A 472 9.40 9.57 -29.41
N ALA A 473 10.41 8.82 -28.91
CA ALA A 473 10.67 8.71 -27.48
C ALA A 473 10.81 10.08 -26.77
N ALA A 474 11.46 11.06 -27.42
CA ALA A 474 11.61 12.41 -26.89
C ALA A 474 10.28 13.18 -26.81
N GLN A 475 9.36 12.95 -27.75
CA GLN A 475 8.03 13.57 -27.72
C GLN A 475 7.18 12.95 -26.60
N THR A 476 7.23 11.63 -26.45
CA THR A 476 6.53 10.90 -25.37
C THR A 476 7.04 11.35 -24.00
N GLU A 477 8.36 11.49 -23.82
CA GLU A 477 8.95 11.99 -22.57
C GLU A 477 8.51 13.44 -22.27
N LYS A 478 8.49 14.31 -23.28
CA LYS A 478 8.01 15.69 -23.10
C LYS A 478 6.53 15.72 -22.70
N ARG A 479 5.70 14.83 -23.26
CA ARG A 479 4.28 14.68 -22.88
C ARG A 479 4.14 14.15 -21.45
N PHE A 480 4.95 13.18 -21.06
CA PHE A 480 5.01 12.66 -19.70
C PHE A 480 5.40 13.75 -18.69
N ASN A 481 6.45 14.52 -18.95
CA ASN A 481 6.88 15.60 -18.06
C ASN A 481 5.77 16.63 -17.85
N LYS A 482 5.08 17.01 -18.93
CA LYS A 482 3.93 17.92 -18.86
C LYS A 482 2.78 17.33 -18.04
N TRP A 483 2.50 16.04 -18.19
CA TRP A 483 1.51 15.33 -17.39
C TRP A 483 1.88 15.35 -15.90
N MET A 484 3.12 14.96 -15.55
CA MET A 484 3.57 14.90 -14.17
C MET A 484 3.51 16.28 -13.50
N MET A 485 3.96 17.31 -14.21
CA MET A 485 3.91 18.70 -13.75
C MET A 485 2.48 19.23 -13.54
N LYS A 486 1.51 18.75 -14.33
CA LYS A 486 0.09 19.04 -14.11
C LYS A 486 -0.46 18.32 -12.87
N GLU A 487 -0.04 17.09 -12.60
CA GLU A 487 -0.43 16.40 -11.37
C GLU A 487 0.15 17.08 -10.13
N VAL A 488 1.40 17.56 -10.19
CA VAL A 488 2.01 18.40 -9.13
C VAL A 488 1.18 19.67 -8.89
N ASP A 489 0.74 20.36 -9.94
CA ASP A 489 -0.12 21.55 -9.79
C ASP A 489 -1.41 21.22 -9.03
N LYS A 490 -2.09 20.11 -9.38
CA LYS A 490 -3.31 19.67 -8.68
C LYS A 490 -3.07 19.37 -7.19
N LEU A 491 -1.92 18.78 -6.86
CA LEU A 491 -1.56 18.48 -5.47
C LEU A 491 -1.31 19.76 -4.67
N ASN A 492 -0.61 20.73 -5.26
CA ASN A 492 -0.36 22.03 -4.66
C ASN A 492 -1.66 22.82 -4.47
N GLU A 493 -2.50 22.90 -5.50
CA GLU A 493 -3.82 23.57 -5.44
C GLU A 493 -4.73 22.98 -4.36
N ALA A 494 -4.63 21.68 -4.11
CA ALA A 494 -5.38 20.99 -3.07
C ALA A 494 -4.72 21.04 -1.67
N GLY A 495 -3.58 21.72 -1.53
CA GLY A 495 -2.85 21.81 -0.26
C GLY A 495 -2.43 20.45 0.27
N ILE A 496 -2.01 19.54 -0.61
CA ILE A 496 -1.65 18.16 -0.28
C ILE A 496 -0.17 18.08 0.09
N ILE A 497 0.71 18.67 -0.71
CA ILE A 497 2.16 18.59 -0.48
C ILE A 497 2.52 19.40 0.76
N GLY A 498 3.23 18.77 1.69
CA GLY A 498 3.75 19.41 2.91
C GLY A 498 5.24 19.22 3.10
N HIS A 499 5.83 18.25 2.39
CA HIS A 499 7.25 17.95 2.40
C HIS A 499 7.68 17.49 1.00
N VAL A 500 8.95 17.68 0.65
CA VAL A 500 9.45 17.44 -0.71
C VAL A 500 10.77 16.72 -0.66
N HIS A 501 10.86 15.64 -1.43
CA HIS A 501 12.12 14.96 -1.72
C HIS A 501 12.57 15.27 -3.15
N LEU A 502 13.88 15.43 -3.31
CA LEU A 502 14.57 15.65 -4.57
C LEU A 502 15.51 14.48 -4.82
N SER A 503 15.02 13.49 -5.54
CA SER A 503 15.82 12.41 -6.10
C SER A 503 15.80 12.52 -7.64
N ASP A 504 16.85 12.02 -8.30
CA ASP A 504 16.94 11.99 -9.76
C ASP A 504 17.17 10.57 -10.26
N ASN A 505 16.69 10.27 -11.45
CA ASN A 505 16.88 8.98 -12.11
C ASN A 505 16.57 9.10 -13.61
N PHE A 506 16.70 7.99 -14.34
CA PHE A 506 16.42 7.94 -15.78
C PHE A 506 14.98 7.50 -16.12
N GLY A 507 14.14 7.28 -15.11
CA GLY A 507 12.72 6.90 -15.23
C GLY A 507 12.47 5.40 -15.40
N TYR A 508 13.48 4.56 -15.18
CA TYR A 508 13.36 3.09 -15.20
C TYR A 508 13.32 2.49 -13.81
N PHE A 509 14.25 2.89 -12.96
CA PHE A 509 14.35 2.46 -11.58
C PHE A 509 14.64 3.67 -10.70
N ASP A 510 14.37 3.49 -9.42
CA ASP A 510 14.64 4.49 -8.42
C ASP A 510 16.09 4.37 -7.93
N GLU A 511 16.97 5.10 -8.59
CA GLU A 511 18.41 5.02 -8.36
C GLU A 511 18.92 6.08 -7.37
N HIS A 512 18.11 7.09 -7.04
CA HIS A 512 18.53 8.23 -6.19
C HIS A 512 19.87 8.82 -6.65
N LEU A 513 19.96 9.10 -7.96
CA LEU A 513 21.10 9.78 -8.53
C LEU A 513 21.21 11.19 -7.97
N THR A 514 22.41 11.74 -8.05
CA THR A 514 22.66 13.13 -7.70
C THR A 514 21.73 14.05 -8.50
N PRO A 515 20.92 14.90 -7.83
CA PRO A 515 20.03 15.85 -8.49
C PRO A 515 20.68 16.64 -9.63
N GLY A 516 20.11 16.52 -10.83
CA GLY A 516 20.57 17.17 -12.06
C GLY A 516 21.50 16.32 -12.93
N THR A 517 21.71 15.05 -12.57
CA THR A 517 22.51 14.09 -13.35
C THR A 517 21.66 13.04 -14.07
N GLY A 518 20.37 12.95 -13.75
CA GLY A 518 19.39 12.10 -14.42
C GLY A 518 18.54 12.88 -15.43
N SER A 519 17.28 12.48 -15.56
CA SER A 519 16.33 13.04 -16.54
C SER A 519 15.05 13.57 -15.90
N ALA A 520 14.91 13.47 -14.57
CA ALA A 520 13.75 14.04 -13.90
C ALA A 520 13.71 15.57 -14.10
N PRO A 521 12.53 16.18 -14.33
CA PRO A 521 12.41 17.62 -14.61
C PRO A 521 12.50 18.46 -13.32
N LEU A 522 13.58 18.29 -12.56
CA LEU A 522 13.78 18.88 -11.23
C LEU A 522 13.68 20.40 -11.24
N LYS A 523 14.27 21.07 -12.23
CA LYS A 523 14.23 22.53 -12.32
C LYS A 523 12.79 23.05 -12.42
N GLU A 524 12.00 22.46 -13.30
CA GLU A 524 10.58 22.84 -13.47
C GLU A 524 9.78 22.54 -12.21
N PHE A 525 10.03 21.38 -11.58
CA PHE A 525 9.40 20.99 -10.33
C PHE A 525 9.68 22.00 -9.20
N VAL A 526 10.96 22.34 -8.95
CA VAL A 526 11.35 23.31 -7.92
C VAL A 526 10.73 24.69 -8.18
N GLU A 527 10.66 25.14 -9.44
CA GLU A 527 9.97 26.38 -9.80
C GLU A 527 8.48 26.34 -9.45
N LYS A 528 7.80 25.23 -9.73
CA LYS A 528 6.38 25.06 -9.40
C LYS A 528 6.13 25.06 -7.90
N MET A 529 6.95 24.34 -7.14
CA MET A 529 6.86 24.31 -5.68
C MET A 529 7.01 25.72 -5.08
N ARG A 530 8.00 26.48 -5.54
CA ARG A 530 8.19 27.88 -5.09
C ARG A 530 7.04 28.79 -5.50
N LYS A 531 6.53 28.66 -6.73
CA LYS A 531 5.37 29.44 -7.20
C LYS A 531 4.10 29.12 -6.40
N ALA A 532 3.96 27.88 -5.93
CA ALA A 532 2.87 27.46 -5.05
C ALA A 532 3.05 27.90 -3.59
N GLY A 533 4.18 28.55 -3.25
CA GLY A 533 4.46 29.05 -1.90
C GLY A 533 5.16 28.05 -0.99
N HIS A 534 5.66 26.93 -1.51
CA HIS A 534 6.52 26.03 -0.76
C HIS A 534 7.92 26.63 -0.63
N MET A 535 8.19 27.17 0.56
CA MET A 535 9.45 27.80 0.94
C MET A 535 10.27 26.94 1.90
N ASP A 536 9.71 25.83 2.37
CA ASP A 536 10.42 24.87 3.21
C ASP A 536 11.57 24.22 2.43
N PRO A 537 12.68 23.86 3.11
CA PRO A 537 13.78 23.18 2.46
C PRO A 537 13.32 21.87 1.81
N MET A 538 13.73 21.65 0.56
CA MET A 538 13.51 20.38 -0.13
C MET A 538 14.67 19.44 0.20
N VAL A 539 14.39 18.17 0.48
CA VAL A 539 15.40 17.22 0.95
C VAL A 539 15.96 16.43 -0.24
N ALA A 540 17.25 16.55 -0.52
CA ALA A 540 17.88 15.68 -1.51
C ALA A 540 18.10 14.29 -0.91
N GLU A 541 17.54 13.26 -1.56
CA GLU A 541 17.72 11.87 -1.14
C GLU A 541 18.89 11.23 -1.88
N GLY A 542 19.80 10.65 -1.09
CA GLY A 542 20.97 9.96 -1.61
C GLY A 542 20.82 8.45 -1.56
N GLY A 543 21.18 7.76 -2.64
CA GLY A 543 21.16 6.29 -2.73
C GLY A 543 22.19 5.69 -3.69
N ALA A 544 22.50 6.36 -4.81
CA ALA A 544 23.55 5.91 -5.74
C ALA A 544 24.99 6.27 -5.31
N GLN A 545 25.13 7.20 -4.35
CA GLN A 545 26.44 7.70 -3.92
C GLN A 545 27.12 6.69 -2.98
N SER A 546 28.45 6.61 -3.05
CA SER A 546 29.23 5.90 -2.03
C SER A 546 29.09 6.58 -0.66
N LYS A 547 29.44 5.87 0.42
CA LYS A 547 29.37 6.43 1.78
C LYS A 547 30.19 7.71 1.91
N GLU A 548 31.36 7.76 1.26
CA GLU A 548 32.27 8.90 1.25
C GLU A 548 31.74 10.06 0.41
N GLU A 549 30.85 9.79 -0.55
CA GLU A 549 30.31 10.76 -1.51
C GLU A 549 28.86 11.12 -1.24
N TYR A 550 28.27 10.65 -0.13
CA TYR A 550 26.84 10.80 0.15
C TYR A 550 26.36 12.27 0.12
N TYR A 551 27.22 13.19 0.54
CA TYR A 551 27.00 14.64 0.48
C TYR A 551 26.81 15.21 -0.94
N GLN A 552 27.19 14.44 -1.97
CA GLN A 552 27.00 14.83 -3.36
C GLN A 552 25.53 14.86 -3.76
N ALA A 553 24.63 14.16 -3.05
CA ALA A 553 23.19 14.31 -3.28
C ALA A 553 22.75 15.78 -3.09
N MET A 554 23.11 16.39 -1.95
CA MET A 554 22.81 17.79 -1.67
C MET A 554 23.66 18.76 -2.51
N THR A 555 24.99 18.60 -2.47
CA THR A 555 25.90 19.56 -3.12
C THR A 555 25.80 19.52 -4.65
N GLY A 556 25.46 18.37 -5.22
CA GLY A 556 25.13 18.24 -6.63
C GLY A 556 23.83 18.96 -6.99
N GLY A 557 22.79 18.86 -6.15
CA GLY A 557 21.59 19.67 -6.29
C GLY A 557 21.91 21.17 -6.33
N TRP A 558 22.75 21.67 -5.42
CA TRP A 558 23.22 23.06 -5.49
C TRP A 558 23.97 23.36 -6.79
N LYS A 559 24.89 22.49 -7.20
CA LYS A 559 25.67 22.67 -8.43
C LYS A 559 24.79 22.78 -9.68
N HIS A 560 23.78 21.92 -9.80
CA HIS A 560 22.98 21.77 -11.01
C HIS A 560 21.74 22.66 -11.04
N LEU A 561 21.13 22.94 -9.89
CA LEU A 561 19.89 23.70 -9.80
C LEU A 561 20.14 25.19 -9.48
N ALA A 562 21.25 25.54 -8.82
CA ALA A 562 21.47 26.92 -8.40
C ALA A 562 21.99 27.81 -9.52
N SER A 563 21.61 29.09 -9.47
CA SER A 563 22.12 30.16 -10.31
C SER A 563 23.53 30.57 -9.89
N SER A 564 23.85 30.49 -8.59
CA SER A 564 25.13 30.96 -8.04
C SER A 564 26.33 30.20 -8.62
N PRO A 565 27.37 30.91 -9.12
CA PRO A 565 28.57 30.28 -9.67
C PRO A 565 29.42 29.56 -8.61
N VAL A 566 29.26 29.89 -7.31
CA VAL A 566 30.05 29.28 -6.23
C VAL A 566 29.89 27.76 -6.16
N TYR A 567 28.70 27.24 -6.50
CA TYR A 567 28.43 25.80 -6.46
C TYR A 567 28.93 25.04 -7.69
N ARG A 568 29.45 25.76 -8.69
CA ARG A 568 30.01 25.19 -9.93
C ARG A 568 31.53 25.29 -10.00
N THR A 569 32.19 25.70 -8.92
CA THR A 569 33.65 25.66 -8.82
C THR A 569 34.11 24.20 -8.83
N SER A 570 35.09 23.89 -9.67
CA SER A 570 35.52 22.51 -9.94
C SER A 570 37.02 22.29 -9.79
N ARG A 571 37.81 23.37 -9.77
CA ARG A 571 39.26 23.35 -9.61
C ARG A 571 39.66 24.19 -8.41
N TRP A 572 40.73 23.81 -7.73
CA TRP A 572 41.28 24.61 -6.63
C TRP A 572 41.59 26.05 -7.05
N THR A 573 42.09 26.25 -8.28
CA THR A 573 42.33 27.58 -8.88
C THR A 573 41.05 28.42 -9.01
N ASP A 574 39.87 27.80 -9.10
CA ASP A 574 38.59 28.53 -9.11
C ASP A 574 38.34 29.24 -7.77
N ILE A 575 38.93 28.73 -6.67
CA ILE A 575 38.76 29.22 -5.30
C ILE A 575 39.97 30.04 -4.84
N GLU A 576 41.19 29.56 -5.10
CA GLU A 576 42.47 30.18 -4.68
C GLU A 576 42.57 31.65 -5.12
N ASP A 577 42.20 31.97 -6.36
CA ASP A 577 42.26 33.33 -6.88
C ASP A 577 41.03 34.17 -6.49
N SER A 578 39.97 33.54 -5.97
CA SER A 578 38.70 34.20 -5.63
C SER A 578 38.75 34.96 -4.30
N TYR A 579 37.70 35.74 -4.00
CA TYR A 579 37.53 36.40 -2.70
C TYR A 579 37.73 35.44 -1.50
N PHE A 580 37.35 34.16 -1.64
CA PHE A 580 37.49 33.13 -0.59
C PHE A 580 38.93 32.57 -0.46
N GLY A 581 39.75 32.63 -1.51
CA GLY A 581 41.15 32.20 -1.48
C GLY A 581 42.13 33.29 -1.07
N ARG A 582 41.70 34.56 -1.10
CA ARG A 582 42.48 35.75 -0.69
C ARG A 582 42.72 35.88 0.81
N THR A 583 42.38 34.87 1.63
CA THR A 583 42.77 34.82 3.05
C THR A 583 44.24 34.46 3.26
N GLY A 584 45.01 34.17 2.20
CA GLY A 584 46.46 34.14 2.26
C GLY A 584 47.02 35.54 2.53
N SER A 585 47.95 35.67 3.48
CA SER A 585 48.71 36.91 3.67
C SER A 585 49.28 37.38 2.34
N SER A 586 49.19 38.68 2.02
CA SER A 586 49.74 39.24 0.78
C SER A 586 51.15 38.69 0.52
N THR A 587 51.36 38.08 -0.65
CA THR A 587 52.68 37.58 -1.11
C THR A 587 53.66 38.71 -1.41
N TYR A 588 53.31 39.95 -1.08
CA TYR A 588 54.15 41.13 -1.23
C TYR A 588 53.84 42.12 -0.11
N MET A 589 54.88 42.46 0.68
CA MET A 589 54.86 43.62 1.56
C MET A 589 55.25 44.85 0.74
N VAL A 590 54.57 45.98 0.92
CA VAL A 590 54.89 47.26 0.26
C VAL A 590 55.11 48.37 1.28
N GLY A 591 56.04 49.28 0.98
CA GLY A 591 56.34 50.44 1.82
C GLY A 591 57.25 50.14 3.03
N LYS A 592 57.06 50.88 4.13
CA LYS A 592 57.94 50.85 5.32
C LYS A 592 57.97 49.51 6.08
N TYR A 593 57.14 48.56 5.67
CA TYR A 593 57.05 47.21 6.24
C TYR A 593 57.91 46.18 5.47
N VAL A 594 58.54 46.57 4.35
CA VAL A 594 59.49 45.71 3.64
C VAL A 594 60.75 45.54 4.51
N PRO A 595 61.23 44.30 4.75
CA PRO A 595 62.48 44.06 5.47
C PRO A 595 63.65 44.83 4.84
N SER A 596 64.57 45.38 5.64
CA SER A 596 65.73 46.11 5.12
C SER A 596 66.58 45.21 4.21
N GLN A 597 67.31 45.79 3.25
CA GLN A 597 68.21 45.01 2.37
C GLN A 597 69.25 44.20 3.15
N GLU A 598 69.66 44.66 4.33
CA GLU A 598 70.51 43.91 5.26
C GLU A 598 69.84 42.63 5.76
N TYR A 599 68.52 42.65 6.00
CA TYR A 599 67.74 41.47 6.40
C TYR A 599 67.59 40.45 5.27
N MET A 600 67.79 40.88 4.01
CA MET A 600 67.71 40.05 2.80
C MET A 600 69.09 39.53 2.34
N GLY A 601 70.14 39.76 3.12
CA GLY A 601 71.52 39.40 2.80
C GLY A 601 71.83 37.91 3.00
N THR A 602 72.36 37.30 1.95
CA THR A 602 73.02 35.98 1.84
C THR A 602 72.15 34.79 1.37
N GLU A 603 72.35 34.45 0.10
CA GLU A 603 72.20 33.12 -0.54
C GLU A 603 71.16 32.15 0.03
N LYS A 604 69.88 32.43 -0.27
CA LYS A 604 68.89 31.49 -0.87
C LYS A 604 67.48 32.05 -0.63
N GLY A 605 66.90 32.63 -1.67
CA GLY A 605 65.46 32.81 -1.88
C GLY A 605 64.62 33.27 -0.68
N ALA A 606 64.46 34.58 -0.51
CA ALA A 606 63.24 35.08 0.10
C ALA A 606 62.07 34.83 -0.89
N PRO A 607 60.99 34.13 -0.51
CA PRO A 607 59.94 33.72 -1.44
C PRO A 607 59.00 34.85 -1.92
N PHE A 608 59.35 36.11 -1.68
CA PHE A 608 58.41 37.25 -1.76
C PHE A 608 58.91 38.44 -2.60
N TRP A 609 59.72 38.20 -3.63
CA TRP A 609 60.13 39.28 -4.54
C TRP A 609 60.11 38.81 -5.99
N SER A 610 59.16 39.31 -6.78
CA SER A 610 58.98 38.91 -8.19
C SER A 610 60.00 39.56 -9.13
N GLY A 611 60.85 40.47 -8.66
CA GLY A 611 61.95 41.06 -9.44
C GLY A 611 61.56 41.75 -10.75
N LEU A 612 60.28 41.96 -11.01
CA LEU A 612 59.80 42.66 -12.20
C LEU A 612 59.69 44.15 -11.89
N GLY A 613 60.51 44.94 -12.59
CA GLY A 613 60.32 46.38 -12.67
C GLY A 613 58.97 46.66 -13.32
N LEU A 614 58.18 47.53 -12.69
CA LEU A 614 57.01 48.12 -13.31
C LEU A 614 57.51 49.09 -14.40
N GLU A 615 57.38 48.69 -15.67
CA GLU A 615 57.31 49.60 -16.82
C GLU A 615 55.86 49.72 -17.30
#